data_AF-A0A9D8QU54-F1
#
_entry.id   AF-A0A9D8QU54-F1
#
_cell.length_a   1.000
_cell.length_b   1.000
_cell.length_c   1.000
_cell.angle_alpha   90.00
_cell.angle_beta   90.00
_cell.angle_gamma   90.00
#
_symmetry.space_group_name_H-M   'P 1'
#
loop_
_entity.id
_entity.type
_entity.pdbx_description
1 polymer ?
#
loop_
_entity_poly.entity_id
_entity_poly.type
_entity_poly.pdbx_seq_one_letter_code
_entity_poly.pdbx_strand_id
1 'polypeptide(L)'
;MKHLILITVLFLLGYYLPLKGEGGATWVATDALGRTLPTFEECPLKTDGKPRTIGIFYITWHTQGLHDGQPYTRDVTKLIEENPMCTRGEPDWPYATYHWGEPEYGYFLSQDRYVCFHDLSMLADAGVDVLIMDVTNAVLYWDEWEVLFQTMQEMKALGNKVPKFCFWAFNGNVIDVV
;
A
#
# COMPACT_ATOMS: atom_id res chain seq x y z
N MET A 1 -34.16 -10.25 32.79
CA MET A 1 -33.35 -11.00 31.80
C MET A 1 -32.38 -9.98 31.22
N LYS A 2 -31.10 -9.92 31.60
CA LYS A 2 -29.97 -10.72 31.06
C LYS A 2 -30.12 -10.83 29.52
N HIS A 3 -29.27 -10.24 28.67
CA HIS A 3 -27.82 -10.41 28.64
C HIS A 3 -27.06 -9.20 28.06
N LEU A 4 -25.96 -8.89 28.74
CA LEU A 4 -24.81 -8.09 28.34
C LEU A 4 -24.00 -8.88 27.29
N ILE A 5 -23.71 -8.28 26.13
CA ILE A 5 -22.73 -8.82 25.17
C ILE A 5 -21.38 -8.18 25.51
N LEU A 6 -20.45 -9.01 25.97
CA LEU A 6 -19.08 -8.67 26.29
C LEU A 6 -18.28 -8.66 24.98
N ILE A 7 -17.81 -7.49 24.53
CA ILE A 7 -16.76 -7.40 23.51
C ILE A 7 -15.44 -7.65 24.23
N THR A 8 -14.94 -8.88 24.13
CA THR A 8 -13.63 -9.24 24.68
C THR A 8 -12.55 -8.58 23.83
N VAL A 9 -11.94 -7.51 24.35
CA VAL A 9 -10.63 -7.02 23.92
C VAL A 9 -9.60 -8.07 24.31
N LEU A 10 -9.05 -8.78 23.32
CA LEU A 10 -7.96 -9.72 23.54
C LEU A 10 -6.66 -8.93 23.70
N PHE A 11 -6.24 -8.70 24.95
CA PHE A 11 -4.86 -8.34 25.26
C PHE A 11 -3.98 -9.57 25.01
N LEU A 12 -3.25 -9.58 23.89
CA LEU A 12 -2.18 -10.54 23.64
C LEU A 12 -0.95 -10.17 24.47
N LEU A 13 -0.89 -10.72 25.68
CA LEU A 13 0.34 -10.85 26.46
C LEU A 13 1.30 -11.81 25.75
N GLY A 14 2.56 -11.37 25.67
CA GLY A 14 3.62 -11.95 24.87
C GLY A 14 3.77 -13.47 24.98
N TYR A 15 3.55 -14.13 23.85
CA TYR A 15 4.33 -15.27 23.41
C TYR A 15 4.75 -14.99 21.97
N TYR A 16 6.00 -14.56 21.78
CA TYR A 16 6.66 -14.67 20.49
C TYR A 16 6.81 -16.18 20.21
N LEU A 17 5.80 -16.79 19.59
CA LEU A 17 6.09 -17.97 18.79
C LEU A 17 6.97 -17.48 17.64
N PRO A 18 8.18 -18.03 17.45
CA PRO A 18 8.84 -17.83 16.18
C PRO A 18 7.91 -18.46 15.15
N LEU A 19 7.32 -17.65 14.28
CA LEU A 19 6.79 -18.14 13.01
C LEU A 19 7.99 -18.66 12.23
N LYS A 20 8.41 -19.87 12.56
CA LYS A 20 9.25 -20.70 11.72
C LYS A 20 8.33 -21.07 10.56
N GLY A 21 8.40 -20.29 9.49
CA GLY A 21 7.58 -20.45 8.29
C GLY A 21 7.86 -21.81 7.65
N GLU A 22 7.18 -22.83 8.14
CA GLU A 22 6.99 -24.13 7.51
C GLU A 22 5.49 -24.24 7.23
N GLY A 23 5.03 -23.52 6.21
CA GLY A 23 3.63 -23.49 5.78
C GLY A 23 3.43 -22.37 4.76
N GLY A 24 3.04 -22.73 3.53
CA GLY A 24 2.72 -21.75 2.49
C GLY A 24 1.64 -20.78 2.98
N ALA A 25 1.77 -19.52 2.57
CA ALA A 25 0.76 -18.49 2.78
C ALA A 25 -0.66 -19.02 2.49
N THR A 26 -1.56 -18.95 3.47
CA THR A 26 -3.00 -19.26 3.31
C THR A 26 -3.80 -18.07 2.80
N TRP A 27 -3.12 -17.05 2.26
CA TRP A 27 -3.75 -15.85 1.73
C TRP A 27 -4.46 -16.19 0.42
N VAL A 28 -5.76 -15.93 0.37
CA VAL A 28 -6.59 -16.04 -0.82
C VAL A 28 -6.91 -14.65 -1.34
N ALA A 29 -6.90 -14.47 -2.65
CA ALA A 29 -7.37 -13.23 -3.26
C ALA A 29 -8.13 -13.56 -4.55
N THR A 30 -9.22 -12.83 -4.75
CA THR A 30 -9.97 -12.81 -6.01
C THR A 30 -10.10 -11.36 -6.45
N ASP A 31 -9.73 -11.08 -7.69
CA ASP A 31 -9.87 -9.72 -8.22
C ASP A 31 -11.27 -9.44 -8.79
N ALA A 32 -11.49 -8.20 -9.20
CA ALA A 32 -12.76 -7.73 -9.76
C ALA A 32 -13.20 -8.47 -11.04
N LEU A 33 -12.29 -9.18 -11.73
CA LEU A 33 -12.62 -9.99 -12.90
C LEU A 33 -12.93 -11.46 -12.53
N GLY A 34 -12.95 -11.79 -11.24
CA GLY A 34 -13.21 -13.14 -10.75
C GLY A 34 -12.01 -14.09 -10.87
N ARG A 35 -10.80 -13.58 -11.11
CA ARG A 35 -9.58 -14.40 -11.12
C ARG A 35 -9.12 -14.63 -9.70
N THR A 36 -8.79 -15.86 -9.35
CA THR A 36 -8.35 -16.25 -8.01
C THR A 36 -6.87 -16.63 -8.02
N LEU A 37 -6.13 -16.25 -6.98
CA LEU A 37 -4.76 -16.71 -6.79
C LEU A 37 -4.72 -18.24 -6.63
N PRO A 38 -3.71 -18.92 -7.21
CA PRO A 38 -3.56 -20.35 -7.00
C PRO A 38 -3.26 -20.66 -5.53
N THR A 39 -3.78 -21.78 -5.07
CA THR A 39 -3.44 -22.34 -3.76
C THR A 39 -2.01 -22.89 -3.76
N PHE A 40 -1.45 -23.12 -2.58
CA PHE A 40 -0.15 -23.78 -2.44
C PHE A 40 -0.13 -25.19 -3.05
N GLU A 41 -1.26 -25.91 -3.05
CA GLU A 41 -1.36 -27.24 -3.69
C GLU A 41 -1.27 -27.15 -5.22
N GLU A 42 -1.87 -26.11 -5.81
CA GLU A 42 -1.83 -25.85 -7.26
C GLU A 42 -0.48 -25.27 -7.72
N CYS A 43 0.14 -24.43 -6.88
CA CYS A 43 1.42 -23.79 -7.18
C CYS A 43 2.35 -23.80 -5.94
N PRO A 44 3.04 -24.93 -5.68
CA PRO A 44 3.94 -25.02 -4.55
C PRO A 44 5.18 -24.12 -4.71
N LEU A 45 5.71 -23.66 -3.58
CA LEU A 45 6.93 -22.86 -3.57
C LEU A 45 8.11 -23.63 -4.15
N LYS A 46 8.97 -22.94 -4.91
CA LYS A 46 10.20 -23.51 -5.44
C LYS A 46 11.16 -23.88 -4.29
N THR A 47 11.61 -25.13 -4.26
CA THR A 47 12.53 -25.67 -3.24
C THR A 47 13.99 -25.71 -3.68
N ASP A 48 14.35 -24.91 -4.70
CA ASP A 48 15.69 -24.89 -5.31
C ASP A 48 16.77 -24.19 -4.46
N GLY A 49 16.45 -23.79 -3.23
CA GLY A 49 17.36 -23.12 -2.30
C GLY A 49 17.83 -21.73 -2.76
N LYS A 50 17.30 -21.21 -3.87
CA LYS A 50 17.69 -19.89 -4.39
C LYS A 50 16.98 -18.79 -3.62
N PRO A 51 17.70 -17.77 -3.12
CA PRO A 51 17.06 -16.62 -2.50
C PRO A 51 16.21 -15.89 -3.55
N ARG A 52 15.04 -15.42 -3.12
CA ARG A 52 14.12 -14.61 -3.92
C ARG A 52 13.86 -13.34 -3.13
N THR A 53 13.89 -12.21 -3.84
CA THR A 53 13.59 -10.91 -3.28
C THR A 53 12.31 -10.40 -3.92
N ILE A 54 11.36 -9.99 -3.10
CA ILE A 54 10.07 -9.46 -3.55
C ILE A 54 10.11 -7.94 -3.39
N GLY A 55 10.01 -7.23 -4.50
CA GLY A 55 9.92 -5.77 -4.54
C GLY A 55 8.53 -5.31 -4.97
N ILE A 56 8.06 -4.19 -4.43
CA ILE A 56 6.79 -3.55 -4.83
C ILE A 56 7.01 -2.06 -5.06
N PHE A 57 6.35 -1.48 -6.07
CA PHE A 57 6.28 -0.04 -6.20
C PHE A 57 5.37 0.55 -5.13
N TYR A 58 5.87 1.53 -4.38
CA TYR A 58 5.13 2.21 -3.32
C TYR A 58 5.09 3.71 -3.64
N ILE A 59 3.90 4.22 -3.97
CA ILE A 59 3.70 5.56 -4.53
C ILE A 59 3.03 6.45 -3.48
N THR A 60 3.66 7.58 -3.14
CA THR A 60 3.23 8.48 -2.06
C THR A 60 2.78 9.84 -2.60
N TRP A 61 2.07 9.87 -3.73
CA TRP A 61 1.73 11.10 -4.44
C TRP A 61 0.39 11.74 -4.06
N HIS A 62 -0.37 11.12 -3.15
CA HIS A 62 -1.64 11.68 -2.66
C HIS A 62 -1.36 12.67 -1.54
N THR A 63 -0.86 13.84 -1.93
CA THR A 63 -0.41 14.89 -1.00
C THR A 63 -1.56 15.81 -0.57
N GLN A 64 -1.39 16.50 0.56
CA GLN A 64 -2.39 17.43 1.10
C GLN A 64 -2.79 18.52 0.09
N GLY A 65 -1.83 19.03 -0.68
CA GLY A 65 -2.07 20.08 -1.68
C GLY A 65 -2.86 19.62 -2.90
N LEU A 66 -2.98 18.30 -3.10
CA LEU A 66 -3.69 17.68 -4.21
C LEU A 66 -4.96 16.96 -3.74
N HIS A 67 -5.28 17.05 -2.46
CA HIS A 67 -6.45 16.46 -1.83
C HIS A 67 -7.42 17.59 -1.39
N ASP A 68 -8.14 18.13 -2.38
CA ASP A 68 -9.16 19.16 -2.19
C ASP A 68 -10.55 18.64 -2.59
N GLY A 69 -11.57 19.43 -2.22
CA GLY A 69 -12.96 19.14 -2.56
C GLY A 69 -13.68 18.26 -1.53
N GLN A 70 -14.87 18.71 -1.13
CA GLN A 70 -15.85 17.92 -0.41
C GLN A 70 -17.22 18.13 -1.09
N PRO A 71 -17.84 17.09 -1.67
CA PRO A 71 -17.39 15.69 -1.72
C PRO A 71 -16.15 15.48 -2.61
N TYR A 72 -15.43 14.38 -2.42
CA TYR A 72 -14.29 14.00 -3.26
C TYR A 72 -14.79 13.57 -4.66
N THR A 73 -14.30 14.23 -5.71
CA THR A 73 -14.77 14.02 -7.11
C THR A 73 -13.70 13.46 -8.05
N ARG A 74 -12.54 13.04 -7.52
CA ARG A 74 -11.39 12.62 -8.31
C ARG A 74 -11.25 11.09 -8.31
N ASP A 75 -12.37 10.41 -8.57
CA ASP A 75 -12.50 8.95 -8.65
C ASP A 75 -12.79 8.53 -10.10
N VAL A 76 -11.85 7.84 -10.73
CA VAL A 76 -11.92 7.44 -12.14
C VAL A 76 -13.13 6.52 -12.39
N THR A 77 -13.40 5.57 -11.49
CA THR A 77 -14.51 4.63 -11.65
C THR A 77 -15.85 5.38 -11.65
N LYS A 78 -16.08 6.25 -10.67
CA LYS A 78 -17.32 7.03 -10.57
C LYS A 78 -17.48 7.99 -11.76
N LEU A 79 -16.41 8.66 -12.19
CA LEU A 79 -16.43 9.58 -13.32
C LEU A 79 -16.78 8.88 -14.65
N ILE A 80 -16.23 7.68 -14.89
CA ILE A 80 -16.52 6.90 -16.11
C ILE A 80 -17.96 6.36 -16.08
N GLU A 81 -18.46 5.96 -14.90
CA GLU A 81 -19.87 5.55 -14.74
C GLU A 81 -20.85 6.68 -15.03
N GLU A 82 -20.53 7.90 -14.57
CA GLU A 82 -21.34 9.10 -14.81
C GLU A 82 -21.26 9.60 -16.26
N ASN A 83 -20.07 9.56 -16.87
CA ASN A 83 -19.85 9.96 -18.26
C ASN A 83 -19.01 8.93 -19.03
N PRO A 84 -19.65 7.86 -19.58
CA PRO A 84 -18.96 6.83 -20.36
C PRO A 84 -18.29 7.34 -21.65
N MET A 85 -18.64 8.55 -22.09
CA MET A 85 -18.09 9.20 -23.28
C MET A 85 -16.92 10.13 -22.96
N CYS A 86 -16.41 10.12 -21.72
CA CYS A 86 -15.26 10.94 -21.33
C CYS A 86 -14.06 10.67 -22.25
N THR A 87 -13.41 11.74 -22.67
CA THR A 87 -12.22 11.73 -23.50
C THR A 87 -10.99 12.11 -22.68
N ARG A 88 -9.80 12.14 -23.29
CA ARG A 88 -8.56 12.48 -22.57
C ARG A 88 -8.46 14.00 -22.37
N GLY A 89 -8.24 14.42 -21.12
CA GLY A 89 -7.94 15.81 -20.77
C GLY A 89 -9.18 16.64 -20.39
N GLU A 90 -9.03 17.96 -20.33
CA GLU A 90 -10.13 18.87 -20.03
C GLU A 90 -11.21 18.85 -21.14
N PRO A 91 -12.51 18.98 -20.77
CA PRO A 91 -13.03 19.24 -19.43
C PRO A 91 -13.25 17.98 -18.57
N ASP A 92 -13.08 16.80 -19.12
CA ASP A 92 -13.41 15.53 -18.45
C ASP A 92 -12.47 15.22 -17.27
N TRP A 93 -11.21 15.66 -17.36
CA TRP A 93 -10.17 15.40 -16.36
C TRP A 93 -9.43 16.70 -15.93
N PRO A 94 -10.07 17.60 -15.15
CA PRO A 94 -9.50 18.92 -14.82
C PRO A 94 -8.46 18.91 -13.69
N TYR A 95 -8.17 17.76 -13.08
CA TYR A 95 -7.28 17.67 -11.92
C TYR A 95 -5.96 16.97 -12.27
N ALA A 96 -4.92 17.20 -11.46
CA ALA A 96 -3.61 16.58 -11.65
C ALA A 96 -3.53 15.16 -11.07
N THR A 97 -4.41 14.80 -10.13
CA THR A 97 -4.39 13.51 -9.41
C THR A 97 -5.78 12.90 -9.36
N TYR A 98 -5.82 11.57 -9.43
CA TYR A 98 -7.04 10.78 -9.33
C TYR A 98 -6.76 9.48 -8.59
N HIS A 99 -7.80 8.94 -7.95
CA HIS A 99 -7.83 7.55 -7.51
C HIS A 99 -8.55 6.72 -8.58
N TRP A 100 -8.04 5.52 -8.87
CA TRP A 100 -8.67 4.64 -9.87
C TRP A 100 -10.08 4.21 -9.47
N GLY A 101 -10.31 4.06 -8.17
CA GLY A 101 -11.60 3.84 -7.51
C GLY A 101 -11.44 4.15 -6.03
N GLU A 102 -12.50 3.96 -5.25
CA GLU A 102 -12.47 4.21 -3.81
C GLU A 102 -11.55 3.20 -3.10
N PRO A 103 -10.44 3.64 -2.47
CA PRO A 103 -9.58 2.74 -1.72
C PRO A 103 -10.25 2.22 -0.45
N GLU A 104 -9.72 1.12 0.11
CA GLU A 104 -10.26 0.51 1.34
C GLU A 104 -10.34 1.50 2.51
N TYR A 105 -9.36 2.39 2.63
CA TYR A 105 -9.32 3.44 3.66
C TYR A 105 -9.91 4.77 3.19
N GLY A 106 -10.77 4.75 2.16
CA GLY A 106 -11.27 5.95 1.51
C GLY A 106 -10.17 6.68 0.74
N TYR A 107 -10.45 7.92 0.32
CA TYR A 107 -9.49 8.75 -0.40
C TYR A 107 -8.43 9.32 0.55
N PHE A 108 -7.54 8.45 1.04
CA PHE A 108 -6.54 8.78 2.04
C PHE A 108 -5.43 9.69 1.50
N LEU A 109 -4.78 10.39 2.41
CA LEU A 109 -3.51 11.07 2.15
C LEU A 109 -2.37 10.08 2.30
N SER A 110 -1.34 10.19 1.47
CA SER A 110 -0.13 9.36 1.58
C SER A 110 0.63 9.57 2.90
N GLN A 111 0.36 10.66 3.62
CA GLN A 111 0.86 10.94 4.97
C GLN A 111 -0.09 10.49 6.10
N ASP A 112 -1.15 9.74 5.80
CA ASP A 112 -1.99 9.14 6.85
C ASP A 112 -1.22 8.03 7.56
N ARG A 113 -0.83 8.30 8.81
CA ARG A 113 -0.03 7.37 9.62
C ARG A 113 -0.70 6.02 9.82
N TYR A 114 -2.03 5.98 9.93
CA TYR A 114 -2.74 4.71 10.08
C TYR A 114 -2.60 3.86 8.81
N VAL A 115 -2.76 4.48 7.64
CA VAL A 115 -2.58 3.80 6.35
C VAL A 115 -1.13 3.34 6.17
N CYS A 116 -0.14 4.20 6.44
CA CYS A 116 1.27 3.80 6.37
C CYS A 116 1.59 2.59 7.26
N PHE A 117 1.12 2.60 8.51
CA PHE A 117 1.34 1.49 9.44
C PHE A 117 0.70 0.19 8.93
N HIS A 118 -0.54 0.29 8.46
CA HIS A 118 -1.28 -0.86 7.97
C HIS A 118 -0.67 -1.46 6.71
N ASP A 119 -0.33 -0.62 5.72
CA ASP A 119 0.35 -1.03 4.50
C ASP A 119 1.66 -1.75 4.81
N LEU A 120 2.51 -1.16 5.66
CA LEU A 120 3.79 -1.77 6.03
C LEU A 120 3.61 -3.13 6.72
N SER A 121 2.58 -3.28 7.55
CA SER A 121 2.24 -4.55 8.20
C SER A 121 1.81 -5.59 7.17
N MET A 122 0.87 -5.24 6.29
CA MET A 122 0.37 -6.16 5.26
C MET A 122 1.46 -6.57 4.27
N LEU A 123 2.30 -5.62 3.85
CA LEU A 123 3.41 -5.88 2.93
C LEU A 123 4.47 -6.78 3.58
N ALA A 124 4.78 -6.58 4.86
CA ALA A 124 5.67 -7.47 5.60
C ALA A 124 5.09 -8.89 5.74
N ASP A 125 3.79 -9.02 6.01
CA ASP A 125 3.09 -10.30 6.10
C ASP A 125 2.98 -11.02 4.74
N ALA A 126 2.87 -10.25 3.65
CA ALA A 126 2.93 -10.75 2.28
C ALA A 126 4.35 -11.15 1.83
N GLY A 127 5.37 -10.91 2.66
CA GLY A 127 6.76 -11.25 2.37
C GLY A 127 7.47 -10.27 1.44
N VAL A 128 6.98 -9.03 1.33
CA VAL A 128 7.66 -7.97 0.57
C VAL A 128 8.95 -7.57 1.29
N ASP A 129 10.07 -7.65 0.57
CA ASP A 129 11.40 -7.34 1.10
C ASP A 129 11.78 -5.87 0.88
N VAL A 130 11.33 -5.26 -0.22
CA VAL A 130 11.77 -3.93 -0.65
C VAL A 130 10.62 -3.10 -1.20
N LEU A 131 10.44 -1.88 -0.68
CA LEU A 131 9.64 -0.83 -1.28
C LEU A 131 10.48 -0.10 -2.34
N ILE A 132 9.93 0.06 -3.53
CA ILE A 132 10.53 0.80 -4.64
C ILE A 132 9.78 2.12 -4.74
N MET A 133 10.42 3.19 -4.27
CA MET A 133 9.83 4.52 -4.18
C MET A 133 10.08 5.30 -5.47
N ASP A 134 9.01 5.75 -6.12
CA ASP A 134 9.09 6.47 -7.38
C ASP A 134 9.57 7.92 -7.18
N VAL A 135 10.67 8.27 -7.87
CA VAL A 135 11.18 9.65 -8.00
C VAL A 135 11.56 9.95 -9.46
N THR A 136 10.93 9.27 -10.41
CA THR A 136 11.25 9.37 -11.85
C THR A 136 10.89 10.73 -12.45
N ASN A 137 10.00 11.48 -11.82
CA ASN A 137 9.60 12.85 -12.20
C ASN A 137 10.34 13.94 -11.40
N ALA A 138 11.35 13.56 -10.61
CA ALA A 138 12.13 14.42 -9.73
C ALA A 138 11.32 15.15 -8.64
N VAL A 139 10.09 14.72 -8.37
CA VAL A 139 9.30 15.20 -7.22
C VAL A 139 9.72 14.41 -5.98
N LEU A 140 9.95 15.14 -4.89
CA LEU A 140 10.30 14.57 -3.59
C LEU A 140 9.12 14.78 -2.62
N TYR A 141 8.52 13.68 -2.18
CA TYR A 141 7.36 13.67 -1.28
C TYR A 141 7.81 13.66 0.18
N TRP A 142 8.52 14.72 0.60
CA TRP A 142 9.20 14.76 1.89
C TRP A 142 8.25 14.60 3.08
N ASP A 143 7.10 15.26 3.05
CA ASP A 143 6.11 15.21 4.13
C ASP A 143 5.56 13.77 4.29
N GLU A 144 5.25 13.12 3.17
CA GLU A 144 4.78 11.73 3.15
C GLU A 144 5.87 10.74 3.56
N TRP A 145 7.11 10.94 3.10
CA TRP A 145 8.23 10.06 3.45
C TRP A 145 8.67 10.21 4.89
N GLU A 146 8.55 11.39 5.48
CA GLU A 146 8.80 11.60 6.90
C GLU A 146 7.86 10.72 7.73
N VAL A 147 6.55 10.76 7.46
CA VAL A 147 5.57 9.91 8.16
C VAL A 147 5.86 8.43 7.91
N LEU A 148 6.13 8.03 6.66
CA LEU A 148 6.43 6.64 6.30
C LEU A 148 7.67 6.13 7.06
N PHE A 149 8.79 6.86 7.02
CA PHE A 149 10.05 6.44 7.62
C PHE A 149 10.03 6.49 9.14
N GLN A 150 9.32 7.45 9.74
CA GLN A 150 9.08 7.45 11.19
C GLN A 150 8.27 6.22 11.58
N THR A 151 7.19 5.91 10.85
CA THR A 151 6.36 4.72 11.07
C THR A 151 7.19 3.43 10.96
N MET A 152 8.05 3.32 9.94
CA MET A 152 8.97 2.18 9.79
C MET A 152 9.91 2.04 10.99
N GLN A 153 10.45 3.13 11.53
CA GLN A 153 11.34 3.11 12.69
C GLN A 153 10.60 2.69 13.96
N GLU A 154 9.41 3.22 14.20
CA GLU A 154 8.55 2.84 15.33
C GLU A 154 8.19 1.37 15.27
N MET A 155 7.77 0.88 14.10
CA MET A 155 7.47 -0.54 13.88
C MET A 155 8.68 -1.42 14.17
N LYS A 156 9.88 -1.06 13.70
CA LYS A 156 11.13 -1.78 14.01
C LYS A 156 11.43 -1.78 15.51
N ALA A 157 11.24 -0.65 16.20
CA ALA A 157 11.49 -0.54 17.64
C ALA A 157 10.55 -1.45 18.45
N LEU A 158 9.35 -1.69 17.95
CA LEU A 158 8.37 -2.64 18.52
C LEU A 158 8.65 -4.11 18.15
N GLY A 159 9.67 -4.39 17.33
CA GLY A 159 10.05 -5.74 16.90
C GLY A 159 9.33 -6.24 15.65
N ASN A 160 8.57 -5.39 14.96
CA ASN A 160 7.92 -5.76 13.71
C ASN A 160 8.95 -5.89 12.58
N LYS A 161 8.68 -6.80 11.65
CA LYS A 161 9.35 -6.80 10.35
C LYS A 161 8.82 -5.62 9.56
N VAL A 162 9.71 -4.89 8.91
CA VAL A 162 9.34 -3.89 7.90
C VAL A 162 10.23 -4.06 6.67
N PRO A 163 9.69 -3.83 5.47
CA PRO A 163 10.49 -3.87 4.25
C PRO A 163 11.66 -2.88 4.30
N LYS A 164 12.71 -3.15 3.51
CA LYS A 164 13.69 -2.12 3.15
C LYS A 164 13.08 -1.19 2.10
N PHE A 165 13.78 -0.13 1.72
CA PHE A 165 13.36 0.71 0.61
C PHE A 165 14.54 1.07 -0.30
N CYS A 166 14.24 1.38 -1.55
CA CYS A 166 15.14 2.03 -2.49
C CYS A 166 14.36 3.04 -3.33
N PHE A 167 15.08 3.98 -3.93
CA PHE A 167 14.49 4.95 -4.86
C PHE A 167 14.67 4.48 -6.30
N TRP A 168 13.58 4.53 -7.06
CA TRP A 168 13.60 4.41 -8.51
C TRP A 168 13.66 5.81 -9.12
N ALA A 169 14.87 6.22 -9.48
CA ALA A 169 15.14 7.51 -10.08
C ALA A 169 15.19 7.42 -11.61
N PHE A 170 14.97 8.57 -12.26
CA PHE A 170 15.12 8.72 -13.70
C PHE A 170 16.54 8.34 -14.16
N ASN A 171 16.62 7.58 -15.25
CA ASN A 171 17.87 7.03 -15.76
C ASN A 171 18.53 7.99 -16.79
N GLY A 172 18.81 9.22 -16.36
CA GLY A 172 19.50 10.26 -17.13
C GLY A 172 20.52 11.02 -16.28
N ASN A 173 21.16 12.07 -16.82
CA ASN A 173 22.01 12.96 -16.01
C ASN A 173 21.19 13.47 -14.83
N VAL A 174 21.74 13.38 -13.61
CA VAL A 174 21.16 13.98 -12.40
C VAL A 174 20.95 15.47 -12.71
N ILE A 175 19.69 15.85 -12.90
CA ILE A 175 19.29 17.24 -12.98
C ILE A 175 19.01 17.68 -11.55
N ASP A 176 19.71 18.71 -11.10
CA ASP A 176 19.32 19.42 -9.88
C ASP A 176 17.96 20.05 -10.16
N VAL A 177 16.92 19.56 -9.48
CA VAL A 177 15.58 20.12 -9.55
C VAL A 177 15.40 21.00 -8.33
N VAL A 178 15.06 22.25 -8.62
CA VAL A 178 15.08 23.45 -7.75
C VAL A 178 14.17 23.30 -6.53
#